data_AF-A0A2H0V5I9-F1
#
_entry.id   AF-A0A2H0V5I9-F1
#
_cell.length_a   1.000
_cell.length_b   1.000
_cell.length_c   1.000
_cell.angle_alpha   90.00
_cell.angle_beta   90.00
_cell.angle_gamma   90.00
#
_symmetry.space_group_name_H-M   'P 1'
#
loop_
_entity.id
_entity.type
_entity.pdbx_description
1 polymer ?
#
loop_
_entity_poly.entity_id
_entity_poly.type
_entity_poly.pdbx_seq_one_letter_code
_entity_poly.pdbx_strand_id
1 'polypeptide(L)'
;MSVTFNPTEMIAGVSKYKFTDPDRQKQYQELLESLNSIIKDSTPGEFWDNVELMKGFTQKLDAIVELHQNQALENEKDNEYEAWTREYCIDWARLIAFSAAEEFIDREFTFQGNKIIIHSTLNLQNTTFEELPMGLSHVHGDFILRFSHIKTLPKSLTHIDGDLDLFLPRLKSGLATSLLLAEI
;
A
#
# COMPACT_ATOMS: atom_id res chain seq x y z
N MET A 1 17.19 -14.13 -33.14
CA MET A 1 17.60 -12.87 -32.50
C MET A 1 18.33 -13.25 -31.24
N SER A 2 19.64 -13.03 -31.18
CA SER A 2 20.41 -13.25 -29.96
C SER A 2 20.13 -12.07 -29.05
N VAL A 3 19.49 -12.29 -27.90
CA VAL A 3 19.43 -11.28 -26.85
C VAL A 3 20.88 -11.12 -26.38
N THR A 4 21.55 -10.06 -26.82
CA THR A 4 22.87 -9.70 -26.32
C THR A 4 22.68 -9.25 -24.89
N PHE A 5 22.89 -10.17 -23.95
CA PHE A 5 22.89 -9.89 -22.54
C PHE A 5 23.96 -8.82 -22.25
N ASN A 6 23.57 -7.72 -21.60
CA ASN A 6 24.48 -6.63 -21.24
C ASN A 6 24.46 -6.45 -19.71
N PRO A 7 25.52 -6.84 -18.99
CA PRO A 7 25.57 -6.76 -17.54
C PRO A 7 25.32 -5.35 -17.01
N THR A 8 25.75 -4.31 -17.75
CA THR A 8 25.53 -2.91 -17.40
C THR A 8 24.05 -2.52 -17.43
N GLU A 9 23.28 -3.04 -18.39
CA GLU A 9 21.83 -2.79 -18.47
C GLU A 9 21.08 -3.46 -17.32
N MET A 10 21.53 -4.65 -16.88
CA MET A 10 20.95 -5.34 -15.73
C MET A 10 21.14 -4.55 -14.43
N ILE A 11 22.35 -4.00 -14.22
CA ILE A 11 22.60 -3.10 -13.08
C ILE A 11 21.69 -1.87 -13.15
N ALA A 12 21.54 -1.26 -14.32
CA ALA A 12 20.66 -0.10 -14.49
C ALA A 12 19.18 -0.40 -14.18
N GLY A 13 18.75 -1.66 -14.36
CA GLY A 13 17.43 -2.13 -13.97
C GLY A 13 17.24 -2.13 -12.45
N VAL A 14 18.20 -2.68 -11.71
CA VAL A 14 18.09 -2.86 -10.25
C VAL A 14 18.55 -1.64 -9.44
N SER A 15 19.34 -0.73 -10.01
CA SER A 15 19.89 0.46 -9.32
C SER A 15 18.84 1.47 -8.88
N LYS A 16 17.61 1.34 -9.37
CA LYS A 16 16.49 2.24 -9.10
C LYS A 16 15.72 1.88 -7.84
N TYR A 17 15.97 0.72 -7.25
CA TYR A 17 15.24 0.26 -6.08
C TYR A 17 15.53 1.15 -4.87
N LYS A 18 14.48 1.38 -4.08
CA LYS A 18 14.51 2.15 -2.84
C LYS A 18 13.77 1.37 -1.76
N PHE A 19 14.42 1.26 -0.61
CA PHE A 19 13.89 0.53 0.53
C PHE A 19 13.58 1.48 1.68
N THR A 20 12.46 1.24 2.35
CA THR A 20 12.02 2.03 3.50
C THR A 20 12.71 1.60 4.79
N ASP A 21 13.00 0.30 4.91
CA ASP A 21 13.77 -0.28 6.01
C ASP A 21 15.27 0.09 5.91
N PRO A 22 15.88 0.75 6.93
CA PRO A 22 17.26 1.20 6.88
C PRO A 22 18.29 0.06 6.75
N ASP A 23 18.05 -1.07 7.41
CA ASP A 23 18.97 -2.21 7.39
C ASP A 23 18.97 -2.89 6.02
N ARG A 24 17.79 -3.04 5.42
CA ARG A 24 17.61 -3.52 4.04
C ARG A 24 18.20 -2.56 3.02
N GLN A 25 17.98 -1.25 3.18
CA GLN A 25 18.58 -0.26 2.30
C GLN A 25 20.11 -0.36 2.34
N LYS A 26 20.69 -0.59 3.53
CA LYS A 26 22.13 -0.82 3.68
C LYS A 26 22.58 -2.10 2.97
N GLN A 27 21.89 -3.23 3.18
CA GLN A 27 22.19 -4.50 2.49
C GLN A 27 22.12 -4.37 0.96
N TYR A 28 21.11 -3.67 0.45
CA TYR A 28 20.98 -3.37 -0.97
C TYR A 28 22.18 -2.58 -1.51
N GLN A 29 22.63 -1.54 -0.81
CA GLN A 29 23.80 -0.76 -1.23
C GLN A 29 25.07 -1.60 -1.26
N GLU A 30 25.31 -2.44 -0.25
CA GLU A 30 26.45 -3.36 -0.20
C GLU A 30 26.43 -4.35 -1.38
N LEU A 31 25.26 -4.90 -1.71
CA LEU A 31 25.09 -5.78 -2.87
C LEU A 31 25.31 -5.05 -4.18
N LEU A 32 24.78 -3.83 -4.34
CA LEU A 32 24.93 -3.01 -5.54
C LEU A 32 26.38 -2.59 -5.77
N GLU A 33 27.10 -2.19 -4.72
CA GLU A 33 28.53 -1.88 -4.79
C GLU A 33 29.34 -3.11 -5.19
N SER A 34 29.04 -4.26 -4.60
CA SER A 34 29.69 -5.53 -4.94
C SER A 34 29.42 -5.94 -6.40
N LEU A 35 28.19 -5.76 -6.88
CA LEU A 35 27.80 -6.03 -8.27
C LEU A 35 28.54 -5.11 -9.26
N ASN A 36 28.67 -3.82 -8.92
CA ASN A 36 29.42 -2.85 -9.72
C ASN A 36 30.91 -3.16 -9.78
N SER A 37 31.51 -3.67 -8.69
CA SER A 37 32.93 -4.09 -8.67
C SER A 37 33.18 -5.21 -9.67
N ILE A 38 32.30 -6.23 -9.71
CA ILE A 38 32.45 -7.37 -10.63
C ILE A 38 32.54 -6.92 -12.09
N ILE A 39 31.68 -5.98 -12.50
CA ILE A 39 31.72 -5.43 -13.86
C ILE A 39 32.95 -4.55 -14.07
N LYS A 40 33.30 -3.70 -13.10
CA LYS A 40 34.43 -2.77 -13.25
C LYS A 40 35.78 -3.48 -13.39
N ASP A 41 35.92 -4.62 -12.72
CA ASP A 41 37.18 -5.37 -12.68
C ASP A 41 37.33 -6.35 -13.86
N SER A 42 36.34 -6.43 -14.76
CA SER A 42 36.30 -7.39 -15.86
C SER A 42 36.04 -6.71 -17.20
N THR A 43 36.74 -7.12 -18.27
CA THR A 43 36.31 -6.74 -19.63
C THR A 43 35.07 -7.55 -20.02
N PRO A 44 34.25 -7.08 -20.99
CA PRO A 44 33.08 -7.83 -21.45
C PRO A 44 33.40 -9.26 -21.89
N GLY A 45 34.55 -9.50 -22.55
CA GLY A 45 34.97 -10.84 -22.95
C GLY A 45 35.32 -11.73 -21.76
N GLU A 46 36.14 -11.22 -20.83
CA GLU A 46 36.53 -11.96 -19.61
C GLU A 46 35.34 -12.28 -18.72
N PHE A 47 34.34 -11.41 -18.66
CA PHE A 47 33.12 -11.65 -17.93
C PHE A 47 32.35 -12.87 -18.49
N TRP A 48 32.19 -12.94 -19.82
CA TRP A 48 31.46 -14.05 -20.46
C TRP A 48 32.21 -15.37 -20.44
N ASP A 49 33.55 -15.33 -20.45
CA ASP A 49 34.39 -16.52 -20.44
C ASP A 49 34.62 -17.08 -19.02
N ASN A 50 34.26 -16.33 -17.97
CA ASN A 50 34.47 -16.71 -16.59
C ASN A 50 33.16 -17.07 -15.87
N VAL A 51 32.89 -18.38 -15.80
CA VAL A 51 31.70 -18.96 -15.16
C VAL A 51 31.55 -18.55 -13.69
N GLU A 52 32.65 -18.43 -12.94
CA GLU A 52 32.59 -18.03 -11.52
C GLU A 52 32.19 -16.55 -11.37
N LEU A 53 32.67 -15.67 -12.26
CA LEU A 53 32.23 -14.27 -12.29
C LEU A 53 30.75 -14.16 -12.64
N MET A 54 30.28 -14.87 -13.66
CA MET A 54 28.86 -14.88 -14.03
C MET A 54 27.98 -15.40 -12.91
N LYS A 55 28.41 -16.46 -12.22
CA LYS A 55 27.70 -17.03 -11.08
C LYS A 55 27.62 -16.04 -9.93
N GLY A 56 28.74 -15.41 -9.55
CA GLY A 56 28.78 -14.39 -8.51
C GLY A 56 27.94 -13.15 -8.85
N PHE A 57 27.93 -12.75 -10.12
CA PHE A 57 27.09 -11.66 -10.62
C PHE A 57 25.60 -12.00 -10.49
N THR A 58 25.20 -13.18 -10.98
CA THR A 58 23.81 -13.64 -10.96
C THR A 58 23.29 -13.78 -9.53
N GLN A 59 24.08 -14.38 -8.63
CA GLN A 59 23.72 -14.54 -7.22
C GLN A 59 23.44 -13.20 -6.53
N LYS A 60 24.23 -12.16 -6.82
CA LYS A 60 24.03 -10.83 -6.24
C LYS A 60 22.83 -10.13 -6.85
N LEU A 61 22.60 -10.29 -8.15
CA LEU A 61 21.41 -9.78 -8.82
C LEU A 61 20.15 -10.41 -8.22
N ASP A 62 20.14 -11.74 -8.06
CA ASP A 62 19.04 -12.50 -7.46
C ASP A 62 18.77 -12.03 -6.03
N ALA A 63 19.81 -11.82 -5.22
CA ALA A 63 19.67 -11.28 -3.86
C ALA A 63 19.03 -9.87 -3.84
N ILE A 64 19.42 -8.98 -4.77
CA ILE A 64 18.80 -7.64 -4.88
C ILE A 64 17.33 -7.75 -5.27
N VAL A 65 17.00 -8.64 -6.22
CA VAL A 65 15.61 -8.89 -6.63
C VAL A 65 14.79 -9.47 -5.48
N GLU A 66 15.36 -10.40 -4.71
CA GLU A 66 14.73 -11.01 -3.54
C GLU A 66 14.47 -9.97 -2.44
N LEU A 67 15.42 -9.08 -2.14
CA LEU A 67 15.19 -7.97 -1.21
C LEU A 67 13.99 -7.11 -1.63
N HIS A 68 13.88 -6.81 -2.93
CA HIS A 68 12.76 -6.04 -3.50
C HIS A 68 11.43 -6.78 -3.38
N GLN A 69 11.41 -8.08 -3.69
CA GLN A 69 10.21 -8.91 -3.56
C GLN A 69 9.77 -9.07 -2.11
N ASN A 70 10.71 -9.26 -1.18
CA ASN A 70 10.41 -9.35 0.25
C ASN A 70 9.82 -8.05 0.80
N GLN A 71 10.29 -6.89 0.35
CA GLN A 71 9.64 -5.62 0.69
C GLN A 71 8.22 -5.52 0.12
N ALA A 72 7.97 -6.01 -1.10
CA ALA A 72 6.61 -6.03 -1.66
C ALA A 72 5.68 -6.93 -0.83
N LEU A 73 6.16 -8.13 -0.43
CA LEU A 73 5.42 -9.06 0.41
C LEU A 73 5.23 -8.55 1.85
N GLU A 74 6.19 -7.84 2.41
CA GLU A 74 6.06 -7.20 3.72
C GLU A 74 5.12 -6.01 3.67
N ASN A 75 5.14 -5.19 2.61
CA ASN A 75 4.13 -4.15 2.41
C ASN A 75 2.72 -4.75 2.20
N GLU A 76 2.63 -5.97 1.67
CA GLU A 76 1.37 -6.73 1.59
C GLU A 76 0.98 -7.33 2.96
N LYS A 77 1.93 -7.75 3.80
CA LYS A 77 1.70 -8.27 5.17
C LYS A 77 1.49 -7.19 6.23
N ASP A 78 2.08 -6.00 6.10
CA ASP A 78 1.74 -4.83 6.91
C ASP A 78 0.36 -4.24 6.52
N ASN A 79 -0.20 -4.75 5.42
CA ASN A 79 -1.61 -4.62 5.02
C ASN A 79 -2.48 -5.80 5.51
N GLU A 80 -1.98 -6.65 6.42
CA GLU A 80 -2.73 -7.67 7.18
C GLU A 80 -3.59 -7.02 8.26
N TYR A 81 -4.39 -6.07 7.80
CA TYR A 81 -5.69 -5.85 8.34
C TYR A 81 -6.57 -6.89 7.64
N GLU A 82 -6.95 -7.98 8.32
CA GLU A 82 -7.89 -8.97 7.75
C GLU A 82 -9.10 -8.19 7.23
N ALA A 83 -9.20 -8.07 5.91
CA ALA A 83 -10.27 -7.29 5.30
C ALA A 83 -11.60 -7.85 5.78
N TRP A 84 -12.53 -6.96 6.09
CA TRP A 84 -13.82 -7.38 6.56
C TRP A 84 -14.46 -8.30 5.53
N THR A 85 -14.93 -9.44 6.01
CA THR A 85 -15.70 -10.36 5.17
C THR A 85 -17.03 -9.71 4.81
N ARG A 86 -17.68 -10.26 3.78
CA ARG A 86 -19.04 -9.85 3.41
C ARG A 86 -19.99 -9.92 4.61
N GLU A 87 -19.91 -10.98 5.40
CA GLU A 87 -20.73 -11.19 6.60
C GLU A 87 -20.52 -10.09 7.63
N TYR A 88 -19.27 -9.68 7.86
CA TYR A 88 -18.97 -8.63 8.82
C TYR A 88 -19.42 -7.24 8.32
N CYS A 89 -19.32 -6.98 7.01
CA CYS A 89 -19.94 -5.80 6.41
C CYS A 89 -21.46 -5.78 6.54
N ILE A 90 -22.13 -6.94 6.47
CA ILE A 90 -23.57 -7.03 6.70
C ILE A 90 -23.91 -6.68 8.15
N ASP A 91 -23.18 -7.25 9.12
CA ASP A 91 -23.39 -6.94 10.53
C ASP A 91 -23.15 -5.45 10.82
N TRP A 92 -22.10 -4.88 10.24
CA TRP A 92 -21.85 -3.45 10.28
C TRP A 92 -23.02 -2.63 9.71
N ALA A 93 -23.52 -3.00 8.53
CA ALA A 93 -24.65 -2.31 7.90
C ALA A 93 -25.92 -2.38 8.77
N ARG A 94 -26.14 -3.49 9.47
CA ARG A 94 -27.23 -3.63 10.46
C ARG A 94 -27.05 -2.69 11.65
N LEU A 95 -25.81 -2.55 12.15
CA LEU A 95 -25.49 -1.69 13.31
C LEU A 95 -25.69 -0.20 13.03
N ILE A 96 -25.45 0.24 11.80
CA ILE A 96 -25.73 1.63 11.35
C ILE A 96 -27.15 1.81 10.82
N ALA A 97 -28.04 0.84 11.12
CA ALA A 97 -29.49 0.86 10.86
C ALA A 97 -29.92 0.87 9.38
N PHE A 98 -29.13 0.27 8.47
CA PHE A 98 -29.64 -0.07 7.14
C PHE A 98 -30.64 -1.24 7.25
N SER A 99 -31.93 -0.94 7.04
CA SER A 99 -33.04 -1.91 7.18
C SER A 99 -32.98 -3.08 6.20
N ALA A 100 -32.24 -2.95 5.10
CA ALA A 100 -31.98 -3.99 4.11
C ALA A 100 -30.46 -4.21 3.92
N ALA A 101 -29.74 -4.40 5.03
CA ALA A 101 -28.28 -4.53 5.05
C ALA A 101 -27.72 -5.55 4.05
N GLU A 102 -28.31 -6.73 3.94
CA GLU A 102 -27.85 -7.76 2.98
C GLU A 102 -27.98 -7.29 1.53
N GLU A 103 -29.15 -6.79 1.15
CA GLU A 103 -29.40 -6.28 -0.20
C GLU A 103 -28.50 -5.08 -0.52
N PHE A 104 -28.29 -4.20 0.46
CA PHE A 104 -27.39 -3.06 0.33
C PHE A 104 -25.94 -3.51 0.07
N ILE A 105 -25.42 -4.45 0.85
CA ILE A 105 -24.07 -4.99 0.64
C ILE A 105 -23.97 -5.69 -0.72
N ASP A 106 -24.95 -6.51 -1.10
CA ASP A 106 -24.91 -7.23 -2.38
C ASP A 106 -24.98 -6.32 -3.60
N ARG A 107 -25.68 -5.20 -3.49
CA ARG A 107 -25.83 -4.26 -4.59
C ARG A 107 -24.67 -3.29 -4.71
N GLU A 108 -24.20 -2.78 -3.57
CA GLU A 108 -23.28 -1.64 -3.56
C GLU A 108 -21.83 -2.04 -3.27
N PHE A 109 -21.57 -3.24 -2.73
CA PHE A 109 -20.21 -3.64 -2.35
C PHE A 109 -19.65 -4.66 -3.33
N THR A 110 -18.36 -4.52 -3.64
CA THR A 110 -17.60 -5.55 -4.34
C THR A 110 -16.35 -5.89 -3.54
N PHE A 111 -16.17 -7.19 -3.32
CA PHE A 111 -15.04 -7.77 -2.58
C PHE A 111 -14.03 -8.33 -3.58
N GLN A 112 -12.80 -7.80 -3.58
CA GLN A 112 -11.72 -8.23 -4.47
C GLN A 112 -10.48 -8.54 -3.62
N GLY A 113 -10.35 -9.79 -3.18
CA GLY A 113 -9.31 -10.17 -2.22
C GLY A 113 -9.51 -9.42 -0.90
N ASN A 114 -8.52 -8.62 -0.50
CA ASN A 114 -8.60 -7.78 0.71
C ASN A 114 -9.17 -6.37 0.45
N LYS A 115 -9.70 -6.11 -0.76
CA LYS A 115 -10.25 -4.81 -1.13
C LYS A 115 -11.77 -4.84 -1.12
N ILE A 116 -12.34 -3.79 -0.54
CA ILE A 116 -13.77 -3.49 -0.57
C ILE A 116 -13.94 -2.21 -1.40
N ILE A 117 -14.82 -2.29 -2.39
CA ILE A 117 -15.21 -1.19 -3.27
C ILE A 117 -16.68 -0.93 -3.04
N ILE A 118 -17.05 0.34 -2.88
CA ILE A 118 -18.44 0.79 -2.73
C ILE A 118 -18.85 1.58 -3.98
N HIS A 119 -19.90 1.13 -4.66
CA HIS A 119 -20.39 1.69 -5.92
C HIS A 119 -21.28 2.93 -5.78
N SER A 120 -21.74 3.21 -4.56
CA SER A 120 -22.63 4.33 -4.26
C SER A 120 -22.00 5.34 -3.30
N THR A 121 -22.74 6.43 -3.06
CA THR A 121 -22.50 7.31 -1.92
C THR A 121 -22.61 6.52 -0.61
N LEU A 122 -21.61 6.66 0.24
CA LEU A 122 -21.60 6.12 1.60
C LEU A 122 -21.93 7.25 2.58
N ASN A 123 -23.15 7.22 3.12
CA ASN A 123 -23.61 8.20 4.10
C ASN A 123 -23.70 7.60 5.50
N LEU A 124 -22.77 8.00 6.37
CA LEU A 124 -22.70 7.63 7.78
C LEU A 124 -22.96 8.86 8.68
N GLN A 125 -23.71 9.83 8.17
CA GLN A 125 -24.03 11.02 8.93
C GLN A 125 -24.81 10.64 10.21
N ASN A 126 -24.42 11.23 11.34
CA ASN A 126 -25.02 10.99 12.66
C ASN A 126 -24.99 9.53 13.15
N THR A 127 -24.15 8.66 12.58
CA THR A 127 -24.02 7.29 13.08
C THR A 127 -23.13 7.25 14.32
N THR A 128 -23.51 6.47 15.33
CA THR A 128 -22.75 6.30 16.58
C THR A 128 -21.61 5.29 16.47
N PHE A 129 -21.49 4.60 15.33
CA PHE A 129 -20.49 3.57 15.10
C PHE A 129 -19.11 4.21 14.82
N GLU A 130 -18.04 3.59 15.33
CA GLU A 130 -16.69 4.19 15.34
C GLU A 130 -15.75 3.65 14.24
N GLU A 131 -16.09 2.52 13.62
CA GLU A 131 -15.22 1.83 12.67
C GLU A 131 -15.76 1.84 11.23
N LEU A 132 -14.86 1.65 10.27
CA LEU A 132 -15.17 1.51 8.85
C LEU A 132 -14.70 0.14 8.36
N PRO A 133 -15.28 -0.38 7.27
CA PRO A 133 -14.86 -1.65 6.71
C PRO A 133 -13.35 -1.69 6.47
N MET A 134 -12.70 -2.62 7.15
CA MET A 134 -11.28 -2.86 6.97
C MET A 134 -11.05 -3.44 5.58
N GLY A 135 -10.16 -2.85 4.80
CA GLY A 135 -10.03 -3.16 3.37
C GLY A 135 -10.87 -2.25 2.47
N LEU A 136 -11.68 -1.32 3.00
CA LEU A 136 -12.32 -0.27 2.19
C LEU A 136 -11.26 0.51 1.44
N SER A 137 -11.33 0.43 0.12
CA SER A 137 -10.29 0.91 -0.78
C SER A 137 -10.75 2.03 -1.71
N HIS A 138 -12.03 2.00 -2.10
CA HIS A 138 -12.62 2.95 -3.04
C HIS A 138 -14.11 3.15 -2.75
N VAL A 139 -14.55 4.41 -2.81
CA VAL A 139 -15.96 4.84 -2.85
C VAL A 139 -16.23 5.61 -4.16
N HIS A 140 -17.14 5.11 -5.01
CA HIS A 140 -17.50 5.74 -6.28
C HIS A 140 -18.47 6.93 -6.14
N GLY A 141 -19.13 7.08 -4.99
CA GLY A 141 -19.96 8.25 -4.68
C GLY A 141 -19.30 9.16 -3.65
N ASP A 142 -20.13 10.00 -3.03
CA ASP A 142 -19.69 10.84 -1.91
C ASP A 142 -19.44 9.98 -0.66
N PHE A 143 -18.52 10.42 0.19
CA PHE A 143 -18.27 9.80 1.48
C PHE A 143 -18.58 10.77 2.61
N ILE A 144 -19.76 10.61 3.21
CA ILE A 144 -20.32 11.56 4.18
C ILE A 144 -20.17 11.02 5.60
N LEU A 145 -19.31 11.66 6.41
CA LEU A 145 -18.99 11.28 7.79
C LEU A 145 -19.41 12.36 8.81
N ARG A 146 -20.21 13.35 8.39
CA ARG A 146 -20.64 14.45 9.26
C ARG A 146 -21.29 13.94 10.54
N PHE A 147 -20.88 14.44 11.70
CA PHE A 147 -21.45 14.03 12.99
C PHE A 147 -21.36 12.52 13.29
N SER A 148 -20.52 11.77 12.57
CA SER A 148 -20.21 10.39 12.89
C SER A 148 -19.21 10.30 14.05
N HIS A 149 -19.12 9.13 14.68
CA HIS A 149 -18.09 8.84 15.68
C HIS A 149 -16.81 8.21 15.08
N ILE A 150 -16.71 8.17 13.75
CA ILE A 150 -15.56 7.61 13.06
C ILE A 150 -14.34 8.51 13.27
N LYS A 151 -13.29 7.93 13.85
CA LYS A 151 -12.06 8.65 14.22
C LYS A 151 -10.97 8.57 13.16
N THR A 152 -10.95 7.48 12.40
CA THR A 152 -9.89 7.20 11.41
C THR A 152 -10.47 6.59 10.15
N LEU A 153 -9.92 7.00 9.00
CA LEU A 153 -10.19 6.34 7.73
C LEU A 153 -9.30 5.09 7.60
N PRO A 154 -9.78 4.01 6.96
CA PRO A 154 -8.97 2.83 6.67
C PRO A 154 -7.74 3.22 5.85
N LYS A 155 -6.55 2.71 6.22
CA LYS A 155 -5.32 2.96 5.44
C LYS A 155 -5.40 2.45 4.00
N SER A 156 -6.27 1.47 3.76
CA SER A 156 -6.58 0.92 2.44
C SER A 156 -7.32 1.89 1.54
N LEU A 157 -7.98 2.94 2.08
CA LEU A 157 -8.79 3.88 1.33
C LEU A 157 -7.87 4.81 0.52
N THR A 158 -7.82 4.58 -0.78
CA THR A 158 -6.92 5.28 -1.71
C THR A 158 -7.66 6.16 -2.71
N HIS A 159 -8.98 5.97 -2.87
CA HIS A 159 -9.76 6.73 -3.85
C HIS A 159 -11.20 7.02 -3.39
N ILE A 160 -11.68 8.22 -3.71
CA ILE A 160 -13.07 8.65 -3.59
C ILE A 160 -13.38 9.48 -4.84
N ASP A 161 -14.39 9.08 -5.61
CA ASP A 161 -14.74 9.77 -6.86
C ASP A 161 -15.59 11.03 -6.58
N GLY A 162 -16.41 11.00 -5.52
CA GLY A 162 -17.21 12.12 -5.04
C GLY A 162 -16.52 12.96 -3.95
N ASP A 163 -17.32 13.69 -3.18
CA ASP A 163 -16.82 14.54 -2.10
C ASP A 163 -16.63 13.76 -0.79
N LEU A 164 -15.52 14.02 -0.09
CA LEU A 164 -15.29 13.56 1.28
C LEU A 164 -15.71 14.62 2.29
N ASP A 165 -16.75 14.33 3.06
CA ASP A 165 -17.39 15.29 3.96
C ASP A 165 -17.17 14.95 5.45
N LEU A 166 -16.13 15.55 6.02
CA LEU A 166 -15.65 15.35 7.40
C LEU A 166 -16.07 16.50 8.33
N PHE A 167 -17.37 16.77 8.48
CA PHE A 167 -17.80 17.74 9.49
C PHE A 167 -17.93 17.08 10.87
N LEU A 168 -16.88 17.17 11.68
CA LEU A 168 -16.97 16.83 13.11
C LEU A 168 -17.71 17.95 13.85
N PRO A 169 -18.74 17.67 14.68
CA PRO A 169 -19.36 18.68 15.52
C PRO A 169 -18.26 19.30 16.37
N ARG A 170 -18.05 20.60 16.14
CA ARG A 170 -17.19 21.49 16.90
C ARG A 170 -16.97 21.00 18.34
N LEU A 171 -15.69 20.78 18.69
CA LEU A 171 -15.18 20.95 20.05
C LEU A 171 -15.95 22.11 20.69
N LYS A 172 -16.69 21.82 21.77
CA LYS A 172 -17.31 22.86 22.58
C LYS A 172 -16.20 23.85 22.91
N SER A 173 -16.36 25.09 22.43
CA SER A 173 -15.50 26.22 22.72
C SER A 173 -15.26 26.30 24.22
N GLY A 174 -14.05 25.96 24.64
CA GLY A 174 -13.70 25.85 26.05
C GLY A 174 -12.21 25.63 26.19
N LEU A 175 -11.46 26.72 26.00
CA LEU A 175 -10.05 26.94 26.33
C LEU A 175 -9.01 26.72 25.22
N ALA A 176 -8.36 27.86 24.93
CA ALA A 176 -7.00 28.04 24.45
C ALA A 176 -6.69 27.70 22.98
N THR A 177 -6.83 28.73 22.15
CA THR A 177 -5.77 29.16 21.22
C THR A 177 -4.38 28.86 21.74
N SER A 178 -3.70 27.83 21.24
CA SER A 178 -2.25 27.79 20.98
C SER A 178 -1.85 26.42 20.41
N LEU A 179 -0.84 26.43 19.52
CA LEU A 179 -0.19 25.31 18.84
C LEU A 179 -0.80 24.98 17.46
N LEU A 180 -0.43 25.76 16.43
CA LEU A 180 0.64 25.46 15.44
C LEU A 180 0.16 24.34 14.48
N LEU A 181 -0.27 24.58 13.23
CA LEU A 181 0.41 25.31 12.15
C LEU A 181 1.90 25.03 12.09
N ALA A 182 2.24 23.81 11.68
CA ALA A 182 3.39 23.47 10.86
C ALA A 182 3.17 22.01 10.40
N GLU A 183 3.33 21.61 9.17
CA GLU A 183 3.69 22.24 7.91
C GLU A 183 3.32 21.20 6.83
N ILE A 184 3.50 21.60 5.57
CA ILE A 184 3.29 20.85 4.32
C ILE A 184 3.95 19.46 4.32
#